data_AF-A0A2V8VGQ8-F1
#
_entry.id   AF-A0A2V8VGQ8-F1
#
_cell.length_a   1.000
_cell.length_b   1.000
_cell.length_c   1.000
_cell.angle_alpha   90.00
_cell.angle_beta   90.00
_cell.angle_gamma   90.00
#
_symmetry.space_group_name_H-M   'P 1'
#
loop_
_entity.id
_entity.type
_entity.pdbx_description
1 polymer ?
#
loop_
_entity_poly.entity_id
_entity_poly.type
_entity_poly.pdbx_seq_one_letter_code
_entity_poly.pdbx_strand_id
1 'polypeptide(L)' 'AARLAFGEMADALLLSSQSVVPERLLASAYRFRHPDLEPALRHLLGRSA' A
#
# COMPACT_ATOMS: atom_id res chain seq x y z
N ALA A 1 -1.84 14.40 8.20
CA ALA A 1 -2.79 14.24 7.07
C ALA A 1 -3.94 13.29 7.41
N ALA A 2 -3.70 12.04 7.83
CA ALA A 2 -4.77 11.08 8.15
C ALA A 2 -5.77 11.55 9.23
N ARG A 3 -5.30 12.13 10.35
CA ARG A 3 -6.17 12.77 11.38
C ARG A 3 -7.05 13.89 10.81
N LEU A 4 -6.55 14.63 9.82
CA LEU A 4 -7.28 15.75 9.21
C LEU A 4 -8.39 15.26 8.26
N ALA A 5 -8.19 14.09 7.63
CA ALA A 5 -9.13 13.50 6.69
C ALA A 5 -10.16 12.56 7.34
N PHE A 6 -9.82 11.92 8.47
CA PHE A 6 -10.63 10.84 9.07
C PHE A 6 -11.00 11.04 10.55
N GLY A 7 -10.66 12.19 11.16
CA GLY A 7 -11.03 12.53 12.54
C GLY A 7 -10.56 11.51 13.58
N GLU A 8 -11.38 11.26 14.61
CA GLU A 8 -11.12 10.28 15.70
C GLU A 8 -10.91 8.83 15.19
N MET A 9 -11.43 8.47 14.02
CA MET A 9 -11.25 7.15 13.38
C MET A 9 -9.87 6.98 12.71
N ALA A 10 -9.09 8.04 12.57
CA ALA A 10 -7.76 7.96 11.98
C ALA A 10 -6.84 7.02 12.77
N ASP A 11 -6.96 7.01 14.10
CA ASP A 11 -6.14 6.12 14.95
C ASP A 11 -6.58 4.66 14.80
N ALA A 12 -7.88 4.38 14.65
CA ALA A 12 -8.38 3.03 14.37
C ALA A 12 -7.95 2.52 12.98
N LEU A 13 -7.88 3.38 11.95
CA LEU A 13 -7.37 3.02 10.62
C LEU A 13 -5.85 2.82 10.60
N LEU A 14 -5.11 3.57 11.43
CA LEU A 14 -3.66 3.39 11.57
C LEU A 14 -3.30 2.14 12.36
N LEU A 15 -4.13 1.76 13.35
CA LEU A 15 -3.91 0.59 14.22
C LEU A 15 -4.55 -0.69 13.69
N SER A 16 -5.44 -0.61 12.69
CA SER A 16 -6.04 -1.79 12.06
C SER A 16 -5.18 -2.28 10.90
N SER A 17 -4.70 -3.52 11.03
CA SER A 17 -4.11 -4.22 9.89
C SER A 17 -5.20 -4.55 8.88
N GLN A 18 -4.96 -4.22 7.61
CA GLN A 18 -5.81 -4.65 6.50
C GLN A 18 -4.98 -5.57 5.59
N SER A 19 -5.10 -6.87 5.82
CA SER A 19 -4.46 -7.91 4.99
C SER A 19 -5.25 -8.12 3.69
N VAL A 20 -5.19 -7.14 2.79
CA VAL A 20 -5.96 -7.13 1.53
C VAL A 20 -5.27 -7.95 0.44
N VAL A 21 -6.04 -8.77 -0.27
CA VAL A 21 -5.62 -9.47 -1.49
C VAL A 21 -6.29 -8.83 -2.71
N PRO A 22 -5.53 -8.38 -3.73
CA PRO A 22 -6.08 -7.65 -4.88
C PRO A 22 -6.66 -8.58 -5.97
N GLU A 23 -7.63 -9.43 -5.61
CA GLU A 23 -8.15 -10.51 -6.48
C GLU A 23 -8.60 -10.05 -7.87
N ARG A 24 -9.32 -8.91 -7.96
CA ARG A 24 -9.81 -8.38 -9.24
C ARG A 24 -8.68 -7.99 -10.19
N LEU A 25 -7.59 -7.45 -9.66
CA LEU A 25 -6.44 -7.04 -10.47
C LEU A 25 -5.69 -8.28 -10.97
N LEU A 26 -5.52 -9.29 -10.11
CA LEU A 26 -4.94 -10.57 -10.48
C LEU A 26 -5.77 -11.27 -11.57
N ALA A 27 -7.10 -11.30 -11.43
CA ALA A 27 -8.01 -11.88 -12.42
C ALA A 27 -7.96 -11.17 -13.79
N SER A 28 -7.68 -9.86 -13.79
CA SER A 28 -7.53 -9.07 -15.03
C SER A 28 -6.16 -9.21 -15.70
N ALA A 29 -5.27 -10.06 -15.18
CA ALA A 29 -3.87 -10.18 -15.59
C ALA A 29 -3.10 -8.83 -15.55
N TYR A 30 -3.50 -7.94 -14.63
CA TYR A 30 -2.83 -6.67 -14.44
C TYR A 30 -1.38 -6.90 -13.97
N ARG A 31 -0.43 -6.26 -14.65
CA ARG A 31 0.99 -6.32 -14.29
C ARG A 31 1.34 -5.19 -13.34
N PHE A 32 1.58 -5.53 -12.08
CA PHE A 32 2.09 -4.58 -11.10
C PHE A 32 3.52 -4.15 -11.48
N ARG A 33 3.78 -2.84 -11.43
CA ARG A 33 5.13 -2.30 -11.67
C ARG A 33 6.11 -2.70 -10.56
N HIS A 34 5.60 -2.80 -9.33
CA HIS A 34 6.33 -3.28 -8.17
C HIS A 34 5.44 -4.28 -7.40
N PRO A 35 5.49 -5.58 -7.73
CA PRO A 35 4.69 -6.61 -7.06
C PRO A 35 5.14 -6.87 -5.62
N ASP A 36 6.44 -6.67 -5.36
CA ASP A 36 7.05 -6.90 -4.06
C ASP A 36 7.38 -5.58 -3.35
N LEU A 37 7.30 -5.62 -2.01
CA LEU A 37 7.49 -4.44 -1.16
C LEU A 37 8.92 -3.90 -1.23
N GLU A 38 9.94 -4.75 -1.17
CA GLU A 38 11.33 -4.29 -1.15
C GLU A 38 11.71 -3.52 -2.43
N PRO A 39 11.47 -4.04 -3.66
CA PRO A 39 11.72 -3.27 -4.88
C PRO A 39 10.93 -1.97 -4.95
N ALA A 40 9.68 -1.95 -4.46
CA ALA A 40 8.87 -0.72 -4.40
C ALA A 40 9.52 0.33 -3.50
N LEU A 41 9.98 -0.07 -2.31
CA LEU A 41 10.64 0.84 -1.36
C LEU A 41 11.99 1.35 -1.89
N ARG A 42 12.78 0.50 -2.54
CA ARG A 42 14.03 0.92 -3.20
C ARG A 42 13.76 2.01 -4.25
N HIS A 43 12.75 1.81 -5.10
CA HIS A 43 12.34 2.79 -6.09
C HIS A 43 11.87 4.11 -5.46
N LEU A 44 10.97 4.04 -4.48
CA LEU A 44 10.41 5.25 -3.82
C LEU A 44 11.46 6.05 -3.04
N LEU A 45 12.44 5.37 -2.44
CA LEU A 45 13.49 6.00 -1.65
C LEU A 45 14.72 6.41 -2.49
N GLY A 46 14.68 6.24 -3.82
CA GLY A 46 15.80 6.57 -4.71
C GLY A 46 17.04 5.70 -4.49
N ARG A 47 16.89 4.56 -3.81
CA ARG A 47 17.97 3.60 -3.58
C ARG A 47 18.04 2.65 -4.76
N SER A 48 18.69 3.10 -5.83
CA SER A 48 19.13 2.23 -6.92
C SER A 48 20.44 1.56 -6.48
N ALA A 49 20.37 0.26 -6.23
CA ALA A 49 21.53 -0.61 -6.12
C ALA A 49 21.22 -1.87 -6.91
#